data_AF-A0A2N2IUE2-F1
#
_entry.id   AF-A0A2N2IUE2-F1
#
_cell.length_a   1.000
_cell.length_b   1.000
_cell.length_c   1.000
_cell.angle_alpha   90.00
_cell.angle_beta   90.00
_cell.angle_gamma   90.00
#
_symmetry.space_group_name_H-M   'P 1'
#
loop_
_entity.id
_entity.type
_entity.pdbx_description
1 polymer ?
#
loop_
_entity_poly.entity_id
_entity_poly.type
_entity_poly.pdbx_seq_one_letter_code
_entity_poly.pdbx_strand_id
1 'polypeptide(L)'
;MTDLSQALRAELDAVILRYEALVRLQHDALTGAHERDAATLRAERDRLQERVSELTQRVNKLETTLEQRDDRIAMLLQKVEEETRRARDASMRAEKALAEAQEEIAGLHARLDLTADESRVFADTFASEIAFVKACEGEKNSPLMIVIREAAGCDLEAAPSAYGALKQARLDVVLTRAVRERGRTTIDLPLTQGERAVLAALAQAAGCELIEPALGARFDSELMDKVATALDPSEEGNVLACPMPGLRLAGTEGALVFPKVKVATG
;
A
#
# COMPACT_ATOMS: atom_id res chain seq x y z
N MET A 1 81.70 101.47 76.90
CA MET A 1 80.42 101.45 76.15
C MET A 1 80.51 100.75 74.79
N THR A 2 81.71 100.51 74.25
CA THR A 2 81.94 99.79 72.99
C THR A 2 81.72 98.27 73.08
N ASP A 3 82.04 97.63 74.22
CA ASP A 3 81.89 96.18 74.39
C ASP A 3 80.44 95.69 74.36
N LEU A 4 79.50 96.46 74.93
CA LEU A 4 78.08 96.09 74.95
C LEU A 4 77.48 96.11 73.53
N SER A 5 77.88 97.09 72.71
CA SER A 5 77.42 97.19 71.31
C SER A 5 77.97 96.09 70.41
N GLN A 6 79.19 95.59 70.68
CA GLN A 6 79.76 94.45 69.96
C GLN A 6 79.12 93.12 70.39
N ALA A 7 78.86 92.94 71.69
CA ALA A 7 78.15 91.77 72.20
C ALA A 7 76.71 91.69 71.65
N LEU A 8 75.98 92.82 71.60
CA LEU A 8 74.63 92.87 71.06
C LEU A 8 74.60 92.57 69.55
N ARG A 9 75.60 93.06 68.78
CA ARG A 9 75.74 92.71 67.36
C ARG A 9 76.02 91.23 67.14
N ALA A 10 76.93 90.65 67.93
CA ALA A 10 77.25 89.23 67.85
C ALA A 10 76.03 88.35 68.18
N GLU A 11 75.20 88.74 69.15
CA GLU A 11 73.93 88.05 69.43
C GLU A 11 72.91 88.23 68.31
N LEU A 12 72.79 89.43 67.73
CA LEU A 12 71.87 89.68 66.61
C LEU A 12 72.28 88.85 65.38
N ASP A 13 73.57 88.80 65.07
CA ASP A 13 74.13 87.98 64.00
C ASP A 13 73.92 86.49 64.28
N ALA A 14 74.06 86.04 65.54
CA ALA A 14 73.76 84.67 65.93
C ALA A 14 72.27 84.31 65.80
N VAL A 15 71.36 85.24 66.13
CA VAL A 15 69.91 85.06 65.94
C VAL A 15 69.54 85.05 64.46
N ILE A 16 70.12 85.95 63.66
CA ILE A 16 69.94 85.97 62.20
C ILE A 16 70.42 84.65 61.59
N LEU A 17 71.62 84.17 61.92
CA LEU A 17 72.13 82.89 61.43
C LEU A 17 71.24 81.71 61.83
N ARG A 18 70.71 81.70 63.06
CA ARG A 18 69.74 80.67 63.50
C ARG A 18 68.42 80.75 62.76
N TYR A 19 67.91 81.95 62.49
CA TYR A 19 66.68 82.15 61.73
C TYR A 19 66.86 81.77 60.26
N GLU A 20 67.96 82.16 59.63
CA GLU A 20 68.31 81.73 58.27
C GLU A 20 68.47 80.21 58.18
N ALA A 21 69.11 79.57 59.16
CA ALA A 21 69.21 78.11 59.24
C ALA A 21 67.83 77.45 59.40
N LEU A 22 66.95 78.02 60.23
CA LEU A 22 65.57 77.54 60.42
C LEU A 22 64.75 77.70 59.13
N VAL A 23 64.84 78.85 58.46
CA VAL A 23 64.14 79.13 57.20
C VAL A 23 64.64 78.22 56.09
N ARG A 24 65.95 77.97 56.00
CA ARG A 24 66.51 76.98 55.05
C ARG A 24 65.99 75.57 55.36
N LEU A 25 66.02 75.16 56.63
CA LEU A 25 65.51 73.84 57.03
C LEU A 25 64.01 73.68 56.76
N GLN A 26 63.21 74.74 56.99
CA GLN A 26 61.78 74.76 56.64
C GLN A 26 61.55 74.74 55.12
N HIS A 27 62.33 75.52 54.36
CA HIS A 27 62.27 75.54 52.91
C HIS A 27 62.65 74.18 52.31
N ASP A 28 63.71 73.56 52.80
CA ASP A 28 64.16 72.23 52.38
C ASP A 28 63.13 71.15 52.75
N ALA A 29 62.52 71.24 53.94
CA ALA A 29 61.47 70.31 54.37
C ALA A 29 60.20 70.45 53.51
N LEU A 30 59.77 71.67 53.20
CA LEU A 30 58.62 71.93 52.34
C LEU A 30 58.89 71.51 50.89
N THR A 31 60.07 71.85 50.35
CA THR A 31 60.47 71.47 49.00
C THR A 31 60.57 69.94 48.87
N GLY A 32 61.17 69.27 49.86
CA GLY A 32 61.24 67.81 49.90
C GLY A 32 59.87 67.14 50.07
N ALA A 33 58.92 67.75 50.78
CA ALA A 33 57.54 67.26 50.87
C ALA A 33 56.82 67.42 49.51
N HIS A 34 56.91 68.59 48.87
CA HIS A 34 56.34 68.85 47.56
C HIS A 34 56.92 67.94 46.47
N GLU A 35 58.22 67.63 46.51
CA GLU A 35 58.85 66.71 45.58
C GLU A 35 58.33 65.27 45.74
N ARG A 36 58.10 64.81 46.98
CA ARG A 36 57.49 63.49 47.24
C ARG A 36 56.03 63.41 46.80
N ASP A 37 55.26 64.45 47.06
CA ASP A 37 53.87 64.53 46.61
C ASP A 37 53.80 64.57 45.07
N ALA A 38 54.65 65.37 44.44
CA ALA A 38 54.78 65.41 42.98
C ALA A 38 55.21 64.06 42.40
N ALA A 39 56.11 63.33 43.06
CA ALA A 39 56.53 61.99 42.65
C ALA A 39 55.39 60.97 42.77
N THR A 40 54.63 61.02 43.87
CA THR A 40 53.45 60.16 44.09
C THR A 40 52.37 60.40 43.03
N LEU A 41 52.04 61.67 42.78
CA LEU A 41 51.05 62.04 41.76
C LEU A 41 51.50 61.66 40.34
N ARG A 42 52.80 61.75 40.03
CA ARG A 42 53.35 61.25 38.75
C ARG A 42 53.18 59.74 38.63
N ALA A 43 53.54 58.98 39.67
CA ALA A 43 53.39 57.53 39.68
C ALA A 43 51.91 57.10 39.56
N GLU A 44 50.99 57.80 40.21
CA GLU A 44 49.55 57.56 40.05
C GLU A 44 49.04 57.88 38.66
N ARG A 45 49.45 59.02 38.09
CA ARG A 45 49.11 59.40 36.72
C ARG A 45 49.63 58.37 35.71
N ASP A 46 50.87 57.89 35.88
CA ASP A 46 51.45 56.88 34.99
C ASP A 46 50.69 55.54 35.08
N ARG A 47 50.31 55.10 36.29
CA ARG A 47 49.45 53.91 36.50
C ARG A 47 48.07 54.06 35.86
N LEU A 48 47.44 55.23 36.03
CA LEU A 48 46.14 55.51 35.43
C LEU A 48 46.24 55.54 33.90
N GLN A 49 47.31 56.12 33.35
CA GLN A 49 47.56 56.16 31.92
C GLN A 49 47.77 54.76 31.34
N GLU A 50 48.50 53.88 32.06
CA GLU A 50 48.64 52.47 31.68
C GLU A 50 47.27 51.77 31.66
N ARG A 51 46.47 51.93 32.72
CA ARG A 51 45.13 51.33 32.80
C ARG A 51 44.18 51.84 31.72
N VAL A 52 44.22 53.13 31.39
CA VAL A 52 43.46 53.70 30.26
C VAL A 52 43.91 53.05 28.96
N SER A 53 45.22 52.87 28.73
CA SER A 53 45.71 52.22 27.52
C SER A 53 45.26 50.75 27.41
N GLU A 54 45.27 50.00 28.52
CA GLU A 54 44.77 48.62 28.56
C GLU A 54 43.27 48.54 28.27
N LEU A 55 42.47 49.41 28.89
CA LEU A 55 41.03 49.45 28.69
C LEU A 55 40.68 49.82 27.24
N THR A 56 41.36 50.79 26.64
CA THR A 56 41.17 51.14 25.23
C THR A 56 41.50 49.96 24.31
N GLN A 57 42.58 49.22 24.58
CA GLN A 57 42.89 48.02 23.80
C GLN A 57 41.82 46.93 23.95
N ARG A 58 41.24 46.76 25.15
CA ARG A 58 40.14 45.81 25.38
C ARG A 58 38.86 46.24 24.65
N VAL A 59 38.52 47.52 24.68
CA VAL A 59 37.36 48.07 23.95
C VAL A 59 37.51 47.80 22.45
N ASN A 60 38.66 48.15 21.85
CA ASN A 60 38.89 47.90 20.42
C ASN A 60 38.81 46.41 20.06
N LYS A 61 39.28 45.51 20.93
CA LYS A 61 39.15 44.05 20.74
C LYS A 61 37.70 43.57 20.82
N LEU A 62 36.91 44.15 21.72
CA LEU A 62 35.50 43.80 21.85
C LEU A 62 34.69 44.34 20.68
N GLU A 63 34.95 45.57 20.22
CA GLU A 63 34.30 46.16 19.04
C GLU A 63 34.54 45.31 17.79
N THR A 64 35.79 44.93 17.51
CA THR A 64 36.12 44.05 16.38
C THR A 64 35.46 42.67 16.50
N THR A 65 35.32 42.12 17.72
CA THR A 65 34.63 40.85 17.93
C THR A 65 33.12 40.99 17.74
N LEU A 66 32.53 42.13 18.11
CA LEU A 66 31.10 42.41 17.90
C LEU A 66 30.79 42.55 16.42
N GLU A 67 31.59 43.30 15.65
CA GLU A 67 31.45 43.41 14.19
C GLU A 67 31.48 42.04 13.52
N GLN A 68 32.46 41.19 13.87
CA GLN A 68 32.54 39.82 13.35
C GLN A 68 31.31 38.96 13.70
N ARG A 69 30.70 39.19 14.86
CA ARG A 69 29.48 38.49 15.27
C ARG A 69 28.27 39.00 14.50
N ASP A 70 28.15 40.29 14.27
CA ASP A 70 27.06 40.89 13.50
C ASP A 70 27.08 40.41 12.05
N ASP A 71 28.25 40.36 11.42
CA ASP A 71 28.44 39.78 10.08
C ASP A 71 28.01 38.30 10.03
N ARG A 72 28.42 37.53 11.06
CA ARG A 72 28.05 36.12 11.15
C ARG A 72 26.55 35.93 11.37
N ILE A 73 25.91 36.78 12.18
CA ILE A 73 24.47 36.75 12.41
C ILE A 73 23.72 37.07 11.11
N ALA A 74 24.13 38.10 10.38
CA ALA A 74 23.52 38.47 9.10
C ALA A 74 23.59 37.31 8.09
N MET A 75 24.75 36.67 7.95
CA MET A 75 24.92 35.50 7.08
C MET A 75 24.04 34.31 7.50
N LEU A 76 23.93 34.04 8.81
CA LEU A 76 23.08 32.95 9.32
C LEU A 76 21.60 33.24 9.09
N LEU A 77 21.14 34.48 9.26
CA LEU A 77 19.76 34.88 8.98
C LEU A 77 19.44 34.67 7.50
N GLN A 78 20.30 35.11 6.59
CA GLN A 78 20.12 34.88 5.16
C GLN A 78 20.04 33.38 4.83
N LYS A 79 20.92 32.56 5.42
CA LYS A 79 20.89 31.11 5.20
C LYS A 79 19.59 30.47 5.69
N VAL A 80 19.05 30.93 6.83
CA VAL A 80 17.76 30.45 7.35
C VAL A 80 16.61 30.85 6.42
N GLU A 81 16.63 32.05 5.86
CA GLU A 81 15.63 32.50 4.88
C GLU A 81 15.68 31.64 3.60
N GLU A 82 16.88 31.33 3.10
CA GLU A 82 17.04 30.46 1.92
C GLU A 82 16.53 29.04 2.18
N GLU A 83 16.88 28.44 3.33
CA GLU A 83 16.43 27.09 3.68
C GLU A 83 14.91 27.03 3.95
N THR A 84 14.34 28.06 4.60
CA THR A 84 12.88 28.12 4.80
C THR A 84 12.13 28.27 3.48
N ARG A 85 12.68 29.01 2.51
CA ARG A 85 12.13 29.08 1.15
C ARG A 85 12.21 27.72 0.46
N ARG A 86 13.36 27.04 0.50
CA ARG A 86 13.53 25.69 -0.07
C ARG A 86 12.55 24.69 0.55
N ALA A 87 12.36 24.73 1.86
CA ALA A 87 11.42 23.87 2.57
C ALA A 87 9.97 24.11 2.14
N ARG A 88 9.56 25.38 1.97
CA ARG A 88 8.21 25.73 1.46
C ARG A 88 8.00 25.22 0.03
N ASP A 89 8.97 25.44 -0.85
CA ASP A 89 8.89 24.98 -2.24
C ASP A 89 8.83 23.44 -2.31
N ALA A 90 9.59 22.74 -1.45
CA ALA A 90 9.54 21.29 -1.35
C ALA A 90 8.19 20.79 -0.80
N SER A 91 7.63 21.44 0.22
CA SER A 91 6.30 21.12 0.78
C SER A 91 5.22 21.26 -0.29
N MET A 92 5.21 22.37 -1.03
CA MET A 92 4.23 22.61 -2.09
C MET A 92 4.31 21.55 -3.20
N ARG A 93 5.53 21.13 -3.59
CA ARG A 93 5.70 20.04 -4.57
C ARG A 93 5.20 18.70 -4.04
N ALA A 94 5.47 18.40 -2.77
CA ALA A 94 5.00 17.16 -2.14
C ALA A 94 3.48 17.14 -2.02
N GLU A 95 2.84 18.25 -1.64
CA GLU A 95 1.38 18.39 -1.59
C GLU A 95 0.75 18.21 -2.96
N LYS A 96 1.33 18.83 -4.01
CA LYS A 96 0.86 18.65 -5.38
C LYS A 96 0.98 17.19 -5.84
N ALA A 97 2.13 16.55 -5.60
CA ALA A 97 2.33 15.14 -5.97
C ALA A 97 1.38 14.20 -5.21
N LEU A 98 1.09 14.51 -3.94
CA LEU A 98 0.12 13.75 -3.15
C LEU A 98 -1.30 13.88 -3.73
N ALA A 99 -1.71 15.09 -4.14
CA ALA A 99 -3.01 15.31 -4.77
C ALA A 99 -3.14 14.56 -6.10
N GLU A 100 -2.10 14.60 -6.95
CA GLU A 100 -2.07 13.86 -8.22
C GLU A 100 -2.15 12.34 -7.99
N ALA A 101 -1.42 11.80 -7.00
CA ALA A 101 -1.47 10.39 -6.65
C ALA A 101 -2.85 9.97 -6.10
N GLN A 102 -3.50 10.84 -5.30
CA GLN A 102 -4.85 10.58 -4.78
C GLN A 102 -5.89 10.53 -5.91
N GLU A 103 -5.78 11.43 -6.90
CA GLU A 103 -6.63 11.43 -8.08
C GLU A 103 -6.43 10.16 -8.93
N GLU A 104 -5.18 9.74 -9.13
CA GLU A 104 -4.85 8.50 -9.86
C GLU A 104 -5.44 7.26 -9.16
N ILE A 105 -5.28 7.16 -7.83
CA ILE A 105 -5.84 6.06 -7.04
C ILE A 105 -7.37 6.03 -7.14
N ALA A 106 -8.04 7.18 -7.02
CA ALA A 106 -9.49 7.26 -7.19
C ALA A 106 -9.93 6.81 -8.59
N GLY A 107 -9.19 7.21 -9.63
CA GLY A 107 -9.45 6.78 -11.01
C GLY A 107 -9.18 5.30 -11.26
N LEU A 108 -8.25 4.67 -10.54
CA LEU A 108 -8.00 3.23 -10.61
C LEU A 108 -9.09 2.43 -9.89
N HIS A 109 -9.54 2.88 -8.71
CA HIS A 109 -10.65 2.23 -8.00
C HIS A 109 -11.95 2.25 -8.82
N ALA A 110 -12.30 3.39 -9.42
CA ALA A 110 -13.50 3.47 -10.26
C ALA A 110 -13.45 2.51 -11.47
N ARG A 111 -12.27 2.31 -12.06
CA ARG A 111 -12.07 1.33 -13.13
C ARG A 111 -12.18 -0.10 -12.63
N LEU A 112 -11.62 -0.41 -11.45
CA LEU A 112 -11.73 -1.73 -10.85
C LEU A 112 -13.19 -2.09 -10.56
N ASP A 113 -13.95 -1.17 -9.97
CA ASP A 113 -15.37 -1.37 -9.68
C ASP A 113 -16.17 -1.64 -10.96
N LEU A 114 -15.94 -0.86 -12.02
CA LEU A 114 -16.58 -1.09 -13.32
C LEU A 114 -16.26 -2.49 -13.87
N THR A 115 -14.99 -2.91 -13.85
CA THR A 115 -14.61 -4.25 -14.33
C THR A 115 -15.15 -5.38 -13.47
N ALA A 116 -15.31 -5.16 -12.16
CA ALA A 116 -15.90 -6.12 -11.25
C ALA A 116 -17.40 -6.28 -11.52
N ASP A 117 -18.11 -5.17 -11.77
CA ASP A 117 -19.51 -5.17 -12.17
C ASP A 117 -19.71 -5.85 -13.52
N GLU A 118 -18.89 -5.54 -14.53
CA GLU A 118 -18.92 -6.22 -15.84
C GLU A 118 -18.68 -7.73 -15.70
N SER A 119 -17.71 -8.12 -14.87
CA SER A 119 -17.41 -9.54 -14.61
C SER A 119 -18.56 -10.25 -13.90
N ARG A 120 -19.22 -9.57 -12.97
CA ARG A 120 -20.39 -10.10 -12.27
C ARG A 120 -21.58 -10.27 -13.21
N VAL A 121 -21.88 -9.25 -14.02
CA VAL A 121 -22.94 -9.31 -15.04
C VAL A 121 -22.66 -10.44 -16.02
N PHE A 122 -21.40 -10.61 -16.44
CA PHE A 122 -21.01 -11.74 -17.29
C PHE A 122 -21.23 -13.09 -16.61
N ALA A 123 -20.77 -13.25 -15.37
CA ALA A 123 -20.93 -14.48 -14.59
C ALA A 123 -22.42 -14.84 -14.39
N ASP A 124 -23.26 -13.86 -14.07
CA ASP A 124 -24.71 -14.05 -13.90
C ASP A 124 -25.38 -14.38 -15.25
N THR A 125 -24.95 -13.74 -16.34
CA THR A 125 -25.49 -13.96 -17.69
C THR A 125 -25.19 -15.36 -18.21
N PHE A 126 -24.05 -15.94 -17.84
CA PHE A 126 -23.57 -17.23 -18.35
C PHE A 126 -23.45 -18.31 -17.26
N ALA A 127 -24.13 -18.16 -16.13
CA ALA A 127 -23.98 -19.06 -14.98
C ALA A 127 -24.22 -20.53 -15.33
N SER A 128 -25.26 -20.81 -16.13
CA SER A 128 -25.60 -22.15 -16.60
C SER A 128 -24.55 -22.70 -17.56
N GLU A 129 -24.08 -21.90 -18.51
CA GLU A 129 -23.06 -22.31 -19.49
C GLU A 129 -21.70 -22.55 -18.82
N ILE A 130 -21.33 -21.72 -17.85
CA ILE A 130 -20.11 -21.90 -17.04
C ILE A 130 -20.20 -23.22 -16.26
N ALA A 131 -21.35 -23.49 -15.60
CA ALA A 131 -21.56 -24.74 -14.88
C ALA A 131 -21.52 -25.96 -15.82
N PHE A 132 -22.09 -25.84 -17.02
CA PHE A 132 -22.08 -26.87 -18.04
C PHE A 132 -20.66 -27.19 -18.51
N VAL A 133 -19.86 -26.17 -18.88
CA VAL A 133 -18.46 -26.36 -19.29
C VAL A 133 -17.61 -26.93 -18.15
N LYS A 134 -17.83 -26.49 -16.90
CA LYS A 134 -17.12 -27.03 -15.74
C LYS A 134 -17.44 -28.51 -15.50
N ALA A 135 -18.68 -28.93 -15.70
CA ALA A 135 -19.06 -30.34 -15.58
C ALA A 135 -18.34 -31.23 -16.63
N CYS A 136 -18.03 -30.67 -17.80
CA CYS A 136 -17.30 -31.35 -18.87
C CYS A 136 -15.81 -31.62 -18.55
N GLU A 137 -15.23 -30.96 -17.54
CA GLU A 137 -13.80 -31.06 -17.25
C GLU A 137 -13.38 -32.41 -16.66
N GLY A 138 -14.29 -33.11 -15.97
CA GLY A 138 -14.00 -34.35 -15.25
C GLY A 138 -13.73 -35.57 -16.14
N GLU A 139 -14.33 -35.63 -17.34
CA GLU A 139 -14.33 -36.82 -18.21
C GLU A 139 -14.04 -36.45 -19.68
N LYS A 140 -13.07 -35.56 -19.92
CA LYS A 140 -12.82 -34.95 -21.24
C LYS A 140 -12.74 -35.97 -22.38
N ASN A 141 -12.12 -37.13 -22.16
CA ASN A 141 -11.91 -38.13 -23.21
C ASN A 141 -12.97 -39.25 -23.24
N SER A 142 -14.06 -39.11 -22.49
CA SER A 142 -15.14 -40.08 -22.50
C SER A 142 -15.93 -40.04 -23.83
N PRO A 143 -16.52 -41.17 -24.26
CA PRO A 143 -17.44 -41.21 -25.39
C PRO A 143 -18.61 -40.24 -25.24
N LEU A 144 -19.13 -40.05 -24.03
CA LEU A 144 -20.14 -39.04 -23.75
C LEU A 144 -19.65 -37.63 -24.10
N MET A 145 -18.42 -37.27 -23.70
CA MET A 145 -17.88 -35.94 -23.94
C MET A 145 -17.59 -35.65 -25.42
N ILE A 146 -17.18 -36.66 -26.20
CA ILE A 146 -17.00 -36.52 -27.65
C ILE A 146 -18.34 -36.09 -28.29
N VAL A 147 -19.40 -36.82 -27.96
CA VAL A 147 -20.75 -36.56 -28.49
C VAL A 147 -21.31 -35.21 -28.02
N ILE A 148 -21.00 -34.76 -26.80
CA ILE A 148 -21.42 -33.43 -26.31
C ILE A 148 -20.71 -32.32 -27.11
N ARG A 149 -19.40 -32.43 -27.37
CA ARG A 149 -18.68 -31.43 -28.18
C ARG A 149 -19.22 -31.36 -29.60
N GLU A 150 -19.49 -32.52 -30.21
CA GLU A 150 -20.12 -32.60 -31.53
C GLU A 150 -21.52 -31.98 -31.54
N ALA A 151 -22.31 -32.21 -30.49
CA ALA A 151 -23.65 -31.64 -30.36
C ALA A 151 -23.62 -30.12 -30.15
N ALA A 152 -22.66 -29.62 -29.37
CA ALA A 152 -22.44 -28.19 -29.12
C ALA A 152 -21.89 -27.47 -30.36
N GLY A 153 -21.15 -28.17 -31.22
CA GLY A 153 -20.53 -27.59 -32.42
C GLY A 153 -19.35 -26.67 -32.12
N CYS A 154 -18.82 -26.69 -30.90
CA CYS A 154 -17.67 -25.92 -30.46
C CYS A 154 -16.81 -26.73 -29.48
N ASP A 155 -15.58 -26.28 -29.24
CA ASP A 155 -14.80 -26.81 -28.14
C ASP A 155 -15.35 -26.30 -26.80
N LEU A 156 -15.28 -27.13 -25.78
CA LEU A 156 -15.84 -26.86 -24.45
C LEU A 156 -14.73 -26.44 -23.49
N GLU A 157 -13.98 -25.42 -23.90
CA GLU A 157 -13.00 -24.76 -23.06
C GLU A 157 -13.64 -23.61 -22.28
N ALA A 158 -13.09 -23.27 -21.12
CA ALA A 158 -13.56 -22.19 -20.26
C ALA A 158 -13.26 -20.81 -20.88
N ALA A 159 -14.01 -20.46 -21.93
CA ALA A 159 -13.82 -19.25 -22.72
C ALA A 159 -15.17 -18.55 -23.03
N PRO A 160 -15.21 -17.21 -23.12
CA PRO A 160 -16.44 -16.47 -23.44
C PRO A 160 -17.10 -16.87 -24.76
N SER A 161 -16.30 -17.25 -25.77
CA SER A 161 -16.80 -17.73 -27.05
C SER A 161 -17.58 -19.04 -26.92
N ALA A 162 -17.12 -19.97 -26.07
CA ALA A 162 -17.79 -21.24 -25.82
C ALA A 162 -19.12 -21.00 -25.08
N TYR A 163 -19.14 -20.13 -24.06
CA TYR A 163 -20.37 -19.80 -23.34
C TYR A 163 -21.40 -19.11 -24.25
N GLY A 164 -20.96 -18.19 -25.12
CA GLY A 164 -21.81 -17.56 -26.12
C GLY A 164 -22.42 -18.56 -27.11
N ALA A 165 -21.60 -19.49 -27.62
CA ALA A 165 -22.05 -20.54 -28.54
C ALA A 165 -23.06 -21.48 -27.87
N LEU A 166 -22.80 -21.92 -26.64
CA LEU A 166 -23.71 -22.77 -25.87
C LEU A 166 -25.04 -22.08 -25.57
N LYS A 167 -24.99 -20.80 -25.20
CA LYS A 167 -26.19 -20.00 -24.94
C LYS A 167 -27.07 -19.88 -26.20
N GLN A 168 -26.44 -19.68 -27.35
CA GLN A 168 -27.14 -19.62 -28.64
C GLN A 168 -27.70 -20.99 -29.06
N ALA A 169 -26.95 -22.07 -28.84
CA ALA A 169 -27.36 -23.44 -29.16
C ALA A 169 -28.45 -23.99 -28.22
N ARG A 170 -28.60 -23.38 -27.04
CA ARG A 170 -29.42 -23.81 -25.90
C ARG A 170 -28.97 -25.14 -25.31
N LEU A 171 -28.65 -25.13 -24.01
CA LEU A 171 -28.09 -26.29 -23.30
C LEU A 171 -29.00 -27.52 -23.34
N ASP A 172 -30.32 -27.35 -23.23
CA ASP A 172 -31.30 -28.45 -23.29
C ASP A 172 -31.30 -29.16 -24.65
N VAL A 173 -31.13 -28.40 -25.74
CA VAL A 173 -31.07 -28.92 -27.11
C VAL A 173 -29.76 -29.67 -27.34
N VAL A 174 -28.63 -29.07 -26.93
CA VAL A 174 -27.30 -29.70 -27.01
C VAL A 174 -27.31 -31.02 -26.24
N LEU A 175 -27.81 -31.02 -25.01
CA LEU A 175 -27.86 -32.22 -24.17
C LEU A 175 -28.80 -33.28 -24.73
N THR A 176 -29.98 -32.89 -25.22
CA THR A 176 -30.93 -33.81 -25.87
C THR A 176 -30.30 -34.52 -27.07
N ARG A 177 -29.62 -33.76 -27.93
CA ARG A 177 -28.90 -34.31 -29.10
C ARG A 177 -27.81 -35.27 -28.66
N ALA A 178 -27.02 -34.87 -27.67
CA ALA A 178 -25.92 -35.68 -27.17
C ALA A 178 -26.40 -36.99 -26.52
N VAL A 179 -27.45 -36.93 -25.69
CA VAL A 179 -28.04 -38.11 -25.03
C VAL A 179 -28.64 -39.06 -26.06
N ARG A 180 -29.32 -38.56 -27.10
CA ARG A 180 -29.86 -39.40 -28.17
C ARG A 180 -28.75 -40.12 -28.95
N GLU A 181 -27.67 -39.41 -29.28
CA GLU A 181 -26.56 -39.99 -30.04
C GLU A 181 -25.75 -40.98 -29.20
N ARG A 182 -25.37 -40.61 -27.98
CA ARG A 182 -24.71 -41.52 -27.03
C ARG A 182 -25.58 -42.74 -26.72
N GLY A 183 -26.90 -42.53 -26.69
CA GLY A 183 -27.93 -43.53 -26.56
C GLY A 183 -27.89 -44.64 -27.62
N ARG A 184 -27.42 -44.35 -28.84
CA ARG A 184 -27.35 -45.35 -29.93
C ARG A 184 -26.23 -46.35 -29.72
N THR A 185 -25.16 -45.95 -29.05
CA THR A 185 -23.96 -46.78 -28.80
C THR A 185 -23.93 -47.37 -27.38
N THR A 186 -24.93 -47.09 -26.54
CA THR A 186 -24.92 -47.50 -25.12
C THR A 186 -25.17 -48.98 -24.87
N ILE A 187 -25.63 -49.72 -25.88
CA ILE A 187 -25.86 -51.18 -25.77
C ILE A 187 -24.53 -51.89 -25.54
N ASP A 188 -23.51 -51.51 -26.31
CA ASP A 188 -22.18 -52.12 -26.29
C ASP A 188 -21.27 -51.47 -25.23
N LEU A 189 -21.53 -50.20 -24.91
CA LEU A 189 -20.73 -49.44 -23.96
C LEU A 189 -21.64 -48.67 -22.98
N PRO A 190 -22.02 -49.28 -21.84
CA PRO A 190 -22.82 -48.60 -20.82
C PRO A 190 -22.07 -47.40 -20.24
N LEU A 191 -22.81 -46.42 -19.69
CA LEU A 191 -22.19 -45.27 -19.05
C LEU A 191 -21.38 -45.69 -17.82
N THR A 192 -20.15 -45.19 -17.72
CA THR A 192 -19.34 -45.33 -16.50
C THR A 192 -19.95 -44.51 -15.36
N GLN A 193 -19.53 -44.79 -14.12
CA GLN A 193 -19.98 -43.99 -12.97
C GLN A 193 -19.58 -42.51 -13.11
N GLY A 194 -18.39 -42.23 -13.66
CA GLY A 194 -17.93 -40.87 -13.96
C GLY A 194 -18.80 -40.19 -15.00
N GLU A 195 -19.09 -40.87 -16.12
CA GLU A 195 -20.00 -40.35 -17.16
C GLU A 195 -21.41 -40.08 -16.63
N ARG A 196 -21.93 -40.93 -15.74
CA ARG A 196 -23.24 -40.69 -15.10
C ARG A 196 -23.24 -39.45 -14.23
N ALA A 197 -22.21 -39.25 -13.41
CA ALA A 197 -22.07 -38.07 -12.57
C ALA A 197 -21.97 -36.78 -13.41
N VAL A 198 -21.17 -36.82 -14.49
CA VAL A 198 -21.06 -35.71 -15.45
C VAL A 198 -22.40 -35.44 -16.12
N LEU A 199 -23.09 -36.48 -16.60
CA LEU A 199 -24.39 -36.32 -17.24
C LEU A 199 -25.44 -35.70 -16.31
N ALA A 200 -25.44 -36.07 -15.02
CA ALA A 200 -26.32 -35.47 -14.02
C ALA A 200 -26.01 -33.97 -13.81
N ALA A 201 -24.73 -33.60 -13.72
CA ALA A 201 -24.31 -32.21 -13.58
C ALA A 201 -24.67 -31.38 -14.82
N LEU A 202 -24.52 -31.96 -16.03
CA LEU A 202 -24.91 -31.31 -17.28
C LEU A 202 -26.43 -31.13 -17.38
N ALA A 203 -27.20 -32.14 -16.98
CA ALA A 203 -28.65 -32.04 -16.92
C ALA A 203 -29.07 -30.90 -15.99
N GLN A 204 -28.52 -30.85 -14.78
CA GLN A 204 -28.80 -29.77 -13.83
C GLN A 204 -28.44 -28.38 -14.40
N ALA A 205 -27.26 -28.23 -15.01
CA ALA A 205 -26.84 -26.96 -15.63
C ALA A 205 -27.78 -26.53 -16.78
N ALA A 206 -28.31 -27.50 -17.53
CA ALA A 206 -29.28 -27.28 -18.61
C ALA A 206 -30.72 -27.07 -18.12
N GLY A 207 -31.00 -27.13 -16.81
CA GLY A 207 -32.37 -27.08 -16.27
C GLY A 207 -33.19 -28.34 -16.59
N CYS A 208 -32.52 -29.48 -16.75
CA CYS A 208 -33.08 -30.77 -17.03
C CYS A 208 -32.91 -31.74 -15.86
N GLU A 209 -33.70 -32.80 -15.86
CA GLU A 209 -33.62 -33.91 -14.91
C GLU A 209 -33.40 -35.22 -15.67
N LEU A 210 -32.63 -36.11 -15.05
CA LEU A 210 -32.46 -37.47 -15.55
C LEU A 210 -33.62 -38.35 -15.09
N ILE A 211 -34.15 -39.15 -16.02
CA ILE A 211 -35.18 -40.14 -15.74
C ILE A 211 -34.51 -41.52 -15.74
N GLU A 212 -34.42 -42.14 -14.57
CA GLU A 212 -33.96 -43.53 -14.44
C GLU A 212 -35.11 -44.40 -13.93
N PRO A 213 -35.66 -45.30 -14.78
CA PRO A 213 -36.64 -46.29 -14.34
C PRO A 213 -36.06 -47.19 -13.24
N ALA A 214 -36.86 -47.49 -12.22
CA ALA A 214 -36.47 -48.44 -11.19
C ALA A 214 -36.26 -49.83 -11.80
N LEU A 215 -35.20 -50.52 -11.37
CA LEU A 215 -34.98 -51.91 -11.74
C LEU A 215 -36.15 -52.77 -11.21
N GLY A 216 -36.62 -53.72 -12.01
CA GLY A 216 -37.81 -54.52 -11.73
C GLY A 216 -39.14 -53.84 -12.07
N ALA A 217 -39.15 -52.55 -12.46
CA ALA A 217 -40.36 -51.90 -12.94
C ALA A 217 -40.84 -52.50 -14.26
N ARG A 218 -42.15 -52.54 -14.49
CA ARG A 218 -42.73 -53.03 -15.75
C ARG A 218 -42.34 -52.11 -16.91
N PHE A 219 -41.93 -52.70 -18.03
CA PHE A 219 -41.61 -51.95 -19.24
C PHE A 219 -42.87 -51.27 -19.80
N ASP A 220 -42.75 -49.99 -20.11
CA ASP A 220 -43.78 -49.18 -20.76
C ASP A 220 -43.19 -48.54 -22.02
N SER A 221 -43.72 -48.93 -23.19
CA SER A 221 -43.24 -48.41 -24.48
C SER A 221 -43.57 -46.95 -24.74
N GLU A 222 -44.50 -46.35 -23.98
CA GLU A 222 -44.81 -44.92 -24.09
C GLU A 222 -43.79 -44.05 -23.34
N LEU A 223 -43.09 -44.64 -22.36
CA LEU A 223 -42.20 -43.93 -21.44
C LEU A 223 -40.74 -44.41 -21.50
N MET A 224 -40.45 -45.51 -22.20
CA MET A 224 -39.14 -46.14 -22.23
C MET A 224 -38.81 -46.72 -23.62
N ASP A 225 -37.54 -46.63 -24.00
CA ASP A 225 -37.00 -47.24 -25.22
C ASP A 225 -36.34 -48.59 -24.89
N LYS A 226 -36.94 -49.70 -25.31
CA LYS A 226 -36.31 -51.03 -25.18
C LYS A 226 -35.16 -51.16 -26.17
N VAL A 227 -33.93 -51.30 -25.66
CA VAL A 227 -32.72 -51.41 -26.49
C VAL A 227 -32.06 -52.78 -26.48
N ALA A 228 -32.33 -53.60 -25.46
CA ALA A 228 -31.87 -54.99 -25.45
C ALA A 228 -32.80 -55.88 -24.61
N THR A 229 -32.68 -57.19 -24.78
CA THR A 229 -33.40 -58.19 -24.00
C THR A 229 -32.44 -59.19 -23.39
N ALA A 230 -32.78 -59.71 -22.21
CA ALA A 230 -32.07 -60.83 -21.61
C ALA A 230 -33.06 -61.90 -21.12
N LEU A 231 -32.68 -63.17 -21.24
CA LEU A 231 -33.52 -64.28 -20.84
C LEU A 231 -33.57 -64.35 -19.30
N ASP A 232 -34.74 -64.03 -18.75
CA ASP A 232 -35.06 -64.20 -17.33
C ASP A 232 -36.57 -64.44 -17.19
N PRO A 233 -37.00 -65.71 -17.13
CA PRO A 233 -38.42 -66.06 -17.05
C PRO A 233 -39.10 -65.57 -15.76
N SER A 234 -38.33 -65.25 -14.71
CA SER A 234 -38.88 -64.84 -13.42
C SER A 234 -39.28 -63.36 -13.38
N GLU A 235 -38.71 -62.55 -14.28
CA GLU A 235 -38.94 -61.11 -14.36
C GLU A 235 -39.52 -60.67 -15.72
N GLU A 236 -40.13 -61.57 -16.48
CA GLU A 236 -40.61 -61.30 -17.84
C GLU A 236 -41.37 -59.97 -17.96
N GLY A 237 -40.88 -59.10 -18.85
CA GLY A 237 -41.46 -57.78 -19.09
C GLY A 237 -41.00 -56.67 -18.13
N ASN A 238 -40.11 -56.95 -17.17
CA ASN A 238 -39.53 -55.96 -16.28
C ASN A 238 -38.19 -55.40 -16.77
N VAL A 239 -37.85 -54.19 -16.31
CA VAL A 239 -36.59 -53.50 -16.60
C VAL A 239 -35.46 -54.12 -15.77
N LEU A 240 -34.49 -54.73 -16.45
CA LEU A 240 -33.29 -55.33 -15.84
C LEU A 240 -32.16 -54.33 -15.65
N ALA A 241 -32.03 -53.35 -16.55
CA ALA A 241 -31.00 -52.32 -16.47
C ALA A 241 -31.40 -51.07 -17.26
N CYS A 242 -30.94 -49.90 -16.81
CA CYS A 242 -31.00 -48.65 -17.55
C CYS A 242 -29.58 -48.23 -17.99
N PRO A 243 -29.12 -48.66 -19.19
CA PRO A 243 -27.81 -48.27 -19.73
C PRO A 243 -27.67 -46.78 -20.03
N MET A 244 -28.76 -46.10 -20.42
CA MET A 244 -28.79 -44.65 -20.66
C MET A 244 -30.04 -44.05 -19.99
N PRO A 245 -29.88 -43.11 -19.04
CA PRO A 245 -31.02 -42.41 -18.47
C PRO A 245 -31.73 -41.57 -19.52
N GLY A 246 -33.04 -41.37 -19.31
CA GLY A 246 -33.83 -40.41 -20.07
C GLY A 246 -33.53 -38.99 -19.62
N LEU A 247 -34.06 -38.02 -20.36
CA LEU A 247 -33.94 -36.60 -20.05
C LEU A 247 -35.32 -35.95 -20.12
N ARG A 248 -35.65 -35.12 -19.14
CA ARG A 248 -36.81 -34.23 -19.16
C ARG A 248 -36.42 -32.82 -18.74
N LEU A 249 -37.25 -31.85 -19.07
CA LEU A 249 -37.08 -30.49 -18.56
C LEU A 249 -37.57 -30.45 -17.10
N ALA A 250 -36.79 -29.83 -16.20
CA ALA A 250 -37.11 -29.81 -14.78
C ALA A 250 -38.50 -29.20 -14.54
N GLY A 251 -39.30 -29.84 -13.69
CA GLY A 251 -40.68 -29.43 -13.42
C GLY A 251 -41.70 -29.70 -14.53
N THR A 252 -41.34 -30.45 -15.58
CA THR A 252 -42.26 -30.89 -16.63
C THR A 252 -42.48 -32.41 -16.60
N GLU A 253 -43.64 -32.86 -17.07
CA GLU A 253 -43.96 -34.30 -17.14
C GLU A 253 -43.47 -34.96 -18.45
N GLY A 254 -43.19 -34.16 -19.48
CA GLY A 254 -42.77 -34.65 -20.79
C GLY A 254 -41.29 -35.04 -20.86
N ALA A 255 -41.00 -36.21 -21.43
CA ALA A 255 -39.62 -36.61 -21.73
C ALA A 255 -39.11 -35.93 -23.01
N LEU A 256 -37.91 -35.37 -22.95
CA LEU A 256 -37.14 -34.92 -24.11
C LEU A 256 -36.44 -36.09 -24.80
N VAL A 257 -35.99 -37.05 -23.99
CA VAL A 257 -35.41 -38.33 -24.42
C VAL A 257 -35.90 -39.42 -23.47
N PHE A 258 -36.45 -40.51 -24.02
CA PHE A 258 -36.86 -41.64 -23.20
C PHE A 258 -35.64 -42.42 -22.69
N PRO A 259 -35.69 -42.94 -21.45
CA PRO A 259 -34.66 -43.83 -20.93
C PRO A 259 -34.53 -45.08 -21.78
N LYS A 260 -33.30 -45.49 -22.03
CA LYS A 260 -33.02 -46.74 -22.74
C LYS A 260 -32.85 -47.85 -21.74
N VAL A 261 -33.62 -48.92 -21.91
CA VAL A 261 -33.72 -50.03 -20.95
C VAL A 261 -33.45 -51.38 -21.57
N LYS A 262 -32.86 -52.28 -20.78
CA LYS A 262 -32.79 -53.72 -21.05
C LYS A 262 -33.96 -54.41 -20.34
N VAL A 263 -34.72 -55.23 -21.04
CA VAL A 263 -35.97 -55.84 -20.54
C VAL A 263 -35.84 -57.35 -20.49
N ALA A 264 -36.35 -57.99 -19.43
CA ALA A 264 -36.40 -59.44 -19.32
C ALA A 264 -37.39 -60.06 -20.32
N THR A 265 -36.99 -61.16 -20.93
CA THR A 265 -37.84 -61.99 -21.79
C THR A 265 -37.92 -63.41 -21.24
N GLY A 266 -39.12 -64.02 -21.32
CA GLY A 266 -39.34 -65.42 -20.96
C GLY A 266 -38.85 -66.41 -22.00
#